data_AF-A0AA43CCY3-F1
#
_entry.id   AF-A0AA43CCY3-F1
#
_cell.length_a   1.000
_cell.length_b   1.000
_cell.length_c   1.000
_cell.angle_alpha   90.00
_cell.angle_beta   90.00
_cell.angle_gamma   90.00
#
_symmetry.space_group_name_H-M   'P 1'
#
loop_
_entity.id
_entity.type
_entity.pdbx_description
1 polymer ?
#
loop_
_entity_poly.entity_id
_entity_poly.type
_entity_poly.pdbx_seq_one_letter_code
_entity_poly.pdbx_strand_id
1 'polypeptide(L)'
;MPNRGLTLTWMLGGALLMAGCGDSSSQVDECSSALRIDLDIVNNVVIDVESPEVVINEVLWEISGPTLDEPKKGKIDTSDPKATASVEVYGLLPGNYEIDLEADSKDGETTCRGSASFDVKVGVATELAVLLRCSPGKHFGKLDADGWFNVCTELTWAIVAPLQTSIGNAIIVSSVAEDDEGHDIEYSWTALNGSLLDPSAAATIYTCEKTGSDTITISVSDDGSDYCVDSWSVPVECVEDNGTGGTGGGATGGSGGSGTGGAGGNGTGGVGGNGTGGTGGGATGGVGGNGTGGTGGNGTGGTGGGVTGGVGGNGTGTGGTDGNPECIVSLTVN
;
A
#
# COMPACT_ATOMS: atom_id res chain seq x y z
N MET A 1 -46.86 17.08 -82.96
CA MET A 1 -48.28 17.50 -82.84
C MET A 1 -48.84 16.86 -81.59
N PRO A 2 -49.71 17.54 -80.82
CA PRO A 2 -50.02 18.97 -80.79
C PRO A 2 -49.89 19.49 -79.33
N ASN A 3 -50.17 20.71 -78.89
CA ASN A 3 -50.68 21.99 -79.40
C ASN A 3 -50.27 23.02 -78.30
N ARG A 4 -49.68 24.19 -78.59
CA ARG A 4 -50.28 25.42 -79.14
C ARG A 4 -51.37 26.04 -78.26
N GLY A 5 -51.18 27.32 -77.94
CA GLY A 5 -52.17 28.24 -77.34
C GLY A 5 -51.54 29.59 -76.97
N LEU A 6 -51.03 30.38 -77.92
CA LEU A 6 -51.73 31.48 -78.62
C LEU A 6 -52.11 32.66 -77.67
N THR A 7 -51.32 33.74 -77.64
CA THR A 7 -51.60 35.07 -78.25
C THR A 7 -52.74 35.88 -77.62
N LEU A 8 -52.48 37.14 -77.23
CA LEU A 8 -53.11 38.28 -77.91
C LEU A 8 -52.34 39.60 -77.74
N THR A 9 -51.96 40.10 -78.90
CA THR A 9 -51.42 41.39 -79.31
C THR A 9 -52.31 42.60 -78.98
N TRP A 10 -51.72 43.74 -78.62
CA TRP A 10 -52.08 45.10 -79.06
C TRP A 10 -50.79 45.94 -79.03
N MET A 11 -50.07 46.10 -80.15
CA MET A 11 -50.09 47.30 -81.01
C MET A 11 -50.37 48.61 -80.22
N LEU A 12 -49.44 49.57 -80.20
CA LEU A 12 -49.27 50.63 -81.20
C LEU A 12 -48.38 51.75 -80.64
N GLY A 13 -47.53 52.31 -81.50
CA GLY A 13 -47.19 53.74 -81.45
C GLY A 13 -45.91 54.12 -80.71
N GLY A 14 -44.79 54.10 -81.43
CA GLY A 14 -43.61 54.86 -81.03
C GLY A 14 -43.78 56.35 -81.29
N ALA A 15 -43.21 57.17 -80.40
CA ALA A 15 -42.52 58.41 -80.73
C ALA A 15 -41.73 58.91 -79.50
N LEU A 16 -40.41 58.78 -79.60
CA LEU A 16 -39.36 59.71 -79.12
C LEU A 16 -39.65 60.54 -77.87
N LEU A 17 -38.86 60.29 -76.81
CA LEU A 17 -38.11 61.31 -76.05
C LEU A 17 -37.09 60.58 -75.15
N MET A 18 -35.80 60.87 -75.36
CA MET A 18 -34.70 60.40 -74.52
C MET A 18 -34.84 61.02 -73.13
N ALA A 19 -35.19 60.20 -72.14
CA ALA A 19 -34.95 60.48 -70.73
C ALA A 19 -34.35 59.20 -70.14
N GLY A 20 -33.02 59.12 -70.15
CA GLY A 20 -32.30 58.16 -69.34
C GLY A 20 -32.55 58.50 -67.88
N CYS A 21 -33.41 57.72 -67.22
CA CYS A 21 -33.41 57.67 -65.77
C CYS A 21 -32.10 56.98 -65.37
N GLY A 22 -31.22 57.75 -64.75
CA GLY A 22 -29.93 57.28 -64.27
C GLY A 22 -30.12 56.15 -63.29
N ASP A 23 -29.71 54.94 -63.69
CA ASP A 23 -29.04 54.07 -62.76
C ASP A 23 -27.84 54.86 -62.27
N SER A 24 -27.93 55.29 -61.01
CA SER A 24 -26.81 55.81 -60.27
C SER A 24 -25.84 54.64 -60.14
N SER A 25 -24.98 54.48 -61.13
CA SER A 25 -23.76 53.71 -61.00
C SER A 25 -23.06 54.29 -59.78
N SER A 26 -23.18 53.61 -58.65
CA SER A 26 -22.22 53.75 -57.57
C SER A 26 -20.87 53.53 -58.24
N GLN A 27 -20.12 54.63 -58.43
CA GLN A 27 -18.71 54.56 -58.78
C GLN A 27 -18.08 53.54 -57.85
N VAL A 28 -17.56 52.47 -58.42
CA VAL A 28 -16.57 51.68 -57.72
C VAL A 28 -15.36 52.60 -57.65
N ASP A 29 -15.06 53.13 -56.46
CA ASP A 29 -13.84 53.91 -56.24
C ASP A 29 -12.64 53.03 -56.65
N GLU A 30 -11.99 53.36 -57.77
CA GLU A 30 -10.83 52.65 -58.35
C GLU A 30 -9.56 52.69 -57.46
N CYS A 31 -9.68 53.16 -56.21
CA CYS A 31 -8.59 53.25 -55.23
C CYS A 31 -8.82 52.40 -53.97
N SER A 32 -9.73 51.41 -53.99
CA SER A 32 -9.89 50.48 -52.88
C SER A 32 -9.28 49.11 -53.21
N SER A 33 -8.12 48.81 -52.61
CA SER A 33 -7.67 47.41 -52.50
C SER A 33 -8.32 46.80 -51.25
N ALA A 34 -8.88 45.61 -51.39
CA ALA A 34 -9.48 44.84 -50.31
C ALA A 34 -8.62 43.60 -50.02
N LEU A 35 -8.29 43.36 -48.77
CA LEU A 35 -7.67 42.11 -48.32
C LEU A 35 -8.73 41.29 -47.60
N ARG A 36 -8.93 40.03 -47.99
CA ARG A 36 -9.74 39.06 -47.24
C ARG A 36 -8.84 37.97 -46.70
N ILE A 37 -9.01 37.69 -45.41
CA ILE A 37 -8.27 36.64 -44.71
C ILE A 37 -9.26 35.62 -44.18
N ASP A 38 -9.03 34.35 -44.51
CA ASP A 38 -9.73 33.22 -43.94
C ASP A 38 -8.76 32.38 -43.11
N LEU A 39 -9.23 31.96 -41.93
CA LEU A 39 -8.45 31.14 -41.01
C LEU A 39 -8.87 29.66 -41.10
N ASP A 40 -7.88 28.79 -41.19
CA ASP A 40 -8.06 27.35 -40.98
C ASP A 40 -7.23 26.91 -39.76
N ILE A 41 -7.91 26.51 -38.69
CA ILE A 41 -7.28 25.97 -37.48
C ILE A 41 -7.12 24.46 -37.69
N VAL A 42 -5.98 24.08 -38.26
CA VAL A 42 -5.72 22.68 -38.61
C VAL A 42 -5.18 21.94 -37.39
N ASN A 43 -6.04 21.51 -36.46
CA ASN A 43 -5.72 20.43 -35.52
C ASN A 43 -5.87 19.07 -36.21
N ASN A 44 -5.20 18.85 -37.34
CA ASN A 44 -5.29 17.57 -38.05
C ASN A 44 -4.32 16.52 -37.49
N VAL A 45 -4.44 16.25 -36.19
CA VAL A 45 -3.90 15.06 -35.56
C VAL A 45 -5.04 14.46 -34.73
N VAL A 46 -5.86 13.64 -35.39
CA VAL A 46 -6.69 12.66 -34.69
C VAL A 46 -5.73 11.60 -34.14
N ILE A 47 -5.17 11.87 -32.97
CA ILE A 47 -4.74 10.81 -32.06
C ILE A 47 -5.94 10.58 -31.17
N ASP A 48 -6.60 9.43 -31.36
CA ASP A 48 -7.51 8.87 -30.37
C ASP A 48 -6.87 9.03 -28.99
N VAL A 49 -7.58 9.76 -28.10
CA VAL A 49 -7.36 9.98 -26.65
C VAL A 49 -7.38 11.49 -26.34
N GLU A 50 -8.55 11.98 -25.91
CA GLU A 50 -8.74 13.16 -25.04
C GLU A 50 -7.86 14.39 -25.29
N SER A 51 -7.71 14.84 -26.54
CA SER A 51 -7.16 16.17 -26.77
C SER A 51 -8.14 17.23 -26.25
N PRO A 52 -7.73 18.18 -25.39
CA PRO A 52 -8.62 19.25 -24.96
C PRO A 52 -9.11 20.03 -26.19
N GLU A 53 -10.41 20.22 -26.29
CA GLU A 53 -11.01 21.06 -27.32
C GLU A 53 -10.55 22.50 -27.08
N VAL A 54 -9.65 23.00 -27.95
CA VAL A 54 -9.10 24.35 -27.83
C VAL A 54 -10.17 25.35 -28.25
N VAL A 55 -10.85 25.96 -27.28
CA VAL A 55 -11.85 27.01 -27.52
C VAL A 55 -11.17 28.37 -27.57
N ILE A 56 -11.24 29.06 -28.72
CA ILE A 56 -10.70 30.41 -28.92
C ILE A 56 -11.87 31.39 -29.06
N ASN A 57 -11.93 32.41 -28.20
CA ASN A 57 -12.98 33.43 -28.24
C ASN A 57 -12.54 34.72 -28.93
N GLU A 58 -11.24 34.95 -29.07
CA GLU A 58 -10.69 36.18 -29.63
C GLU A 58 -9.41 35.87 -30.40
N VAL A 59 -9.28 36.46 -31.58
CA VAL A 59 -8.03 36.45 -32.37
C VAL A 59 -7.56 37.89 -32.56
N LEU A 60 -6.34 38.17 -32.13
CA LEU A 60 -5.64 39.42 -32.39
C LEU A 60 -4.98 39.35 -33.77
N TRP A 61 -5.07 40.44 -34.51
CA TRP A 61 -4.37 40.56 -35.79
C TRP A 61 -3.56 41.86 -35.84
N GLU A 62 -2.43 41.82 -36.53
CA GLU A 62 -1.58 42.96 -36.81
C GLU A 62 -1.03 42.88 -38.24
N ILE A 63 -1.13 43.95 -39.02
CA ILE A 63 -0.56 44.09 -40.36
C ILE A 63 0.57 45.13 -40.30
N SER A 64 1.75 44.71 -40.74
CA SER A 64 2.93 45.56 -40.87
C SER A 64 3.38 45.66 -42.34
N GLY A 65 4.06 46.74 -42.69
CA GLY A 65 4.55 46.94 -44.06
C GLY A 65 5.26 48.28 -44.26
N PRO A 66 5.98 48.44 -45.38
CA PRO A 66 6.90 49.55 -45.60
C PRO A 66 6.21 50.91 -45.80
N THR A 67 4.92 50.91 -46.10
CA THR A 67 4.12 52.14 -46.31
C THR A 67 3.25 52.49 -45.10
N LEU A 68 3.36 51.74 -44.00
CA LEU A 68 2.60 52.00 -42.76
C LEU A 68 3.53 52.66 -41.76
N ASP A 69 3.16 53.86 -41.29
CA ASP A 69 3.89 54.54 -40.22
C ASP A 69 3.78 53.78 -38.89
N GLU A 70 2.66 53.07 -38.68
CA GLU A 70 2.40 52.19 -37.53
C GLU A 70 1.59 50.97 -37.98
N PRO A 71 1.80 49.78 -37.36
CA PRO A 71 1.02 48.58 -37.69
C PRO A 71 -0.48 48.79 -37.51
N LYS A 72 -1.28 48.21 -38.41
CA LYS A 72 -2.74 48.17 -38.27
C LYS A 72 -3.11 46.94 -37.47
N LYS A 73 -3.92 47.10 -36.43
CA LYS A 73 -4.27 45.99 -35.53
C LYS A 73 -5.72 46.00 -35.11
N GLY A 74 -6.23 44.84 -34.71
CA GLY A 74 -7.59 44.68 -34.24
C GLY A 74 -7.85 43.35 -33.54
N LYS A 75 -9.11 43.13 -33.19
CA LYS A 75 -9.63 41.93 -32.53
C LYS A 75 -10.75 41.35 -33.36
N ILE A 76 -10.77 40.03 -33.49
CA ILE A 76 -11.87 39.28 -34.11
C ILE A 76 -12.52 38.45 -33.01
N ASP A 77 -13.81 38.67 -32.77
CA ASP A 77 -14.60 37.88 -31.81
C ASP A 77 -15.02 36.56 -32.46
N THR A 78 -14.52 35.46 -31.90
CA THR A 78 -14.83 34.08 -32.32
C THR A 78 -15.56 33.31 -31.22
N SER A 79 -16.18 34.01 -30.26
CA SER A 79 -16.93 33.38 -29.16
C SER A 79 -18.20 32.64 -29.61
N ASP A 80 -18.74 32.97 -30.79
CA ASP A 80 -19.75 32.16 -31.47
C ASP A 80 -19.06 30.98 -32.17
N PRO A 81 -19.38 29.71 -31.85
CA PRO A 81 -18.80 28.54 -32.50
C PRO A 81 -19.01 28.46 -34.02
N LYS A 82 -19.88 29.29 -34.60
CA LYS A 82 -20.09 29.41 -36.05
C LYS A 82 -19.39 30.61 -36.68
N ALA A 83 -18.75 31.47 -35.89
CA ALA A 83 -17.96 32.58 -36.40
C ALA A 83 -16.65 32.08 -37.01
N THR A 84 -16.24 32.68 -38.12
CA THR A 84 -14.91 32.49 -38.71
C THR A 84 -13.99 33.61 -38.27
N ALA A 85 -12.73 33.32 -38.00
CA ALA A 85 -11.73 34.35 -37.75
C ALA A 85 -11.32 34.98 -39.09
N SER A 86 -12.11 35.93 -39.56
CA SER A 86 -11.90 36.64 -40.83
C SER A 86 -11.90 38.14 -40.61
N VAL A 87 -11.07 38.86 -41.38
CA VAL A 87 -11.03 40.32 -41.37
C VAL A 87 -10.85 40.84 -42.80
N GLU A 88 -11.61 41.89 -43.12
CA GLU A 88 -11.48 42.61 -44.38
C GLU A 88 -10.88 44.00 -44.12
N VAL A 89 -9.75 44.30 -44.75
CA VAL A 89 -9.02 45.56 -44.55
C VAL A 89 -8.94 46.32 -45.87
N TYR A 90 -9.36 47.58 -45.83
CA TYR A 90 -9.33 48.51 -46.96
C TYR A 90 -8.29 49.61 -46.78
N GLY A 91 -7.82 50.17 -47.88
CA GLY A 91 -6.96 51.37 -47.88
C GLY A 91 -5.47 51.10 -47.65
N LEU A 92 -5.00 49.87 -47.88
CA LEU A 92 -3.57 49.57 -47.99
C LEU A 92 -3.04 50.11 -49.32
N LEU A 93 -1.86 50.73 -49.29
CA LEU A 93 -1.20 51.15 -50.53
C LEU A 93 -0.56 49.93 -51.22
N PRO A 94 -0.17 50.03 -52.49
CA PRO A 94 0.57 48.95 -53.13
C PRO A 94 1.92 48.72 -52.44
N GLY A 95 2.22 47.48 -52.09
CA GLY A 95 3.41 47.12 -51.33
C GLY A 95 3.39 45.67 -50.86
N ASN A 96 4.49 45.24 -50.24
CA ASN A 96 4.60 43.96 -49.56
C ASN A 96 4.27 44.15 -48.08
N TYR A 97 3.41 43.30 -47.54
CA TYR A 97 2.95 43.36 -46.16
C TYR A 97 3.11 42.01 -45.49
N GLU A 98 3.16 42.03 -44.16
CA GLU A 98 3.09 40.84 -43.32
C GLU A 98 1.89 41.00 -42.38
N ILE A 99 1.15 39.91 -42.21
CA ILE A 99 0.12 39.80 -41.16
C ILE A 99 0.55 38.79 -40.12
N ASP A 100 0.39 39.18 -38.86
CA ASP A 100 0.54 38.34 -37.68
C ASP A 100 -0.83 38.12 -37.04
N LEU A 101 -1.12 36.87 -36.71
CA LEU A 101 -2.30 36.45 -35.95
C LEU A 101 -1.85 35.80 -34.64
N GLU A 102 -2.48 36.19 -33.54
CA GLU A 102 -2.27 35.64 -32.21
C GLU A 102 -3.60 35.38 -31.51
N ALA A 103 -3.72 34.24 -30.86
CA ALA A 103 -4.90 33.88 -30.10
C ALA A 103 -4.51 33.05 -28.87
N ASP A 104 -5.23 33.23 -27.78
CA ASP A 104 -5.13 32.38 -26.60
C ASP A 104 -6.44 31.62 -26.42
N SER A 105 -6.35 30.38 -25.94
CA SER A 105 -7.52 29.60 -25.56
C SER A 105 -8.25 30.25 -24.39
N LYS A 106 -9.53 29.94 -24.23
CA LYS A 106 -10.40 30.48 -23.17
C LYS A 106 -9.87 30.24 -21.77
N ASP A 107 -9.19 29.12 -21.54
CA ASP A 107 -8.52 28.77 -20.28
C ASP A 107 -7.17 29.50 -20.11
N GLY A 108 -6.67 30.17 -21.14
CA GLY A 108 -5.37 30.86 -21.15
C GLY A 108 -4.18 29.92 -21.21
N GLU A 109 -4.39 28.62 -21.43
CA GLU A 109 -3.34 27.62 -21.36
C GLU A 109 -2.67 27.40 -22.71
N THR A 110 -3.39 27.52 -23.83
CA THR A 110 -2.87 27.31 -25.18
C THR A 110 -2.75 28.63 -25.92
N THR A 111 -1.54 28.95 -26.40
CA THR A 111 -1.30 30.11 -27.26
C THR A 111 -1.08 29.65 -28.70
N CYS A 112 -1.82 30.24 -29.63
CA CYS A 112 -1.75 29.99 -31.07
C CYS A 112 -1.19 31.21 -31.79
N ARG A 113 -0.20 31.01 -32.66
CA ARG A 113 0.41 32.08 -33.46
C ARG A 113 0.65 31.66 -34.90
N GLY A 114 0.57 32.60 -35.83
CA GLY A 114 0.85 32.37 -37.25
C GLY A 114 1.04 33.67 -38.00
N SER A 115 1.84 33.65 -39.05
CA SER A 115 2.11 34.81 -39.88
C SER A 115 2.15 34.46 -41.36
N ALA A 116 1.88 35.44 -42.23
CA ALA A 116 2.01 35.28 -43.67
C ALA A 116 2.32 36.61 -44.36
N SER A 117 3.14 36.57 -45.42
CA SER A 117 3.43 37.72 -46.27
C SER A 117 2.53 37.75 -47.50
N PHE A 118 2.14 38.95 -47.95
CA PHE A 118 1.30 39.16 -49.13
C PHE A 118 1.61 40.47 -49.83
N ASP A 119 1.29 40.55 -51.13
CA ASP A 119 1.49 41.76 -51.93
C ASP A 119 0.15 42.42 -52.28
N VAL A 120 0.01 43.71 -51.99
CA VAL A 120 -1.16 44.50 -52.37
C VAL A 120 -0.92 45.18 -53.72
N LYS A 121 -1.90 45.07 -54.62
CA LYS A 121 -1.91 45.75 -55.93
C LYS A 121 -3.14 46.64 -56.04
N VAL A 122 -3.01 47.75 -56.76
CA VAL A 122 -4.13 48.70 -56.97
C VAL A 122 -5.31 47.98 -57.62
N GLY A 123 -6.50 48.13 -57.03
CA GLY A 123 -7.76 47.60 -57.57
C GLY A 123 -7.88 46.08 -57.56
N VAL A 124 -6.98 45.35 -56.89
CA VAL A 124 -7.00 43.89 -56.80
C VAL A 124 -7.33 43.47 -55.37
N ALA A 125 -8.33 42.60 -55.22
CA ALA A 125 -8.59 41.93 -53.96
C ALA A 125 -7.58 40.79 -53.74
N THR A 126 -6.89 40.79 -52.60
CA THR A 126 -5.94 39.73 -52.25
C THR A 126 -6.61 38.79 -51.24
N GLU A 127 -6.54 37.49 -51.49
CA GLU A 127 -7.07 36.45 -50.61
C GLU A 127 -5.89 35.69 -49.99
N LEU A 128 -5.90 35.55 -48.66
CA LEU A 128 -4.80 34.98 -47.90
C LEU A 128 -5.30 34.04 -46.81
N ALA A 129 -4.71 32.84 -46.75
CA ALA A 129 -4.91 31.90 -45.66
C ALA A 129 -3.68 31.90 -44.73
N VAL A 130 -3.90 32.04 -43.43
CA VAL A 130 -2.84 32.00 -42.42
C VAL A 130 -2.97 30.72 -41.60
N LEU A 131 -1.89 29.96 -41.46
CA LEU A 131 -1.87 28.77 -40.60
C LEU A 131 -1.44 29.15 -39.18
N LEU A 132 -2.33 28.96 -38.21
CA LEU A 132 -1.99 29.11 -36.79
C LEU A 132 -1.40 27.80 -36.24
N ARG A 133 -0.28 27.92 -35.52
CA ARG A 133 0.32 26.83 -34.76
C ARG A 133 0.08 27.06 -33.27
N CYS A 134 -0.60 26.12 -32.62
CA CYS A 134 -0.96 26.19 -31.22
C CYS A 134 0.07 25.46 -30.33
N SER A 135 0.53 26.12 -29.29
CA SER A 135 1.39 25.56 -28.24
C SER A 135 0.55 25.42 -26.96
N PRO A 136 0.20 24.20 -26.53
CA PRO A 136 -0.50 24.01 -25.27
C PRO A 136 0.40 24.40 -24.09
N GLY A 137 -0.25 24.78 -22.99
CA GLY A 137 0.40 25.12 -21.73
C GLY A 137 1.13 23.91 -21.17
N LYS A 138 2.24 24.13 -20.46
CA LYS A 138 2.99 23.02 -19.87
C LYS A 138 2.21 22.43 -18.69
N HIS A 139 1.43 21.37 -18.93
CA HIS A 139 0.74 20.59 -17.91
C HIS A 139 1.63 19.52 -17.23
N PHE A 140 2.94 19.75 -17.13
CA PHE A 140 3.83 18.78 -16.49
C PHE A 140 4.00 19.16 -15.02
N GLY A 141 3.38 18.39 -14.13
CA GLY A 141 3.78 18.34 -12.73
C GLY A 141 5.20 17.79 -12.63
N LYS A 142 6.09 18.50 -11.94
CA LYS A 142 7.41 18.00 -11.55
C LYS A 142 7.26 17.26 -10.23
N LEU A 143 7.51 15.96 -10.23
CA LEU A 143 7.75 15.20 -9.00
C LEU A 143 9.26 15.20 -8.75
N ASP A 144 9.70 15.95 -7.75
CA ASP A 144 10.98 15.68 -7.07
C ASP A 144 10.66 14.67 -5.97
N ALA A 145 11.10 13.44 -6.13
CA ALA A 145 11.02 12.41 -5.10
C ALA A 145 12.45 12.17 -4.63
N ASP A 146 12.84 12.87 -3.57
CA ASP A 146 14.05 12.54 -2.82
C ASP A 146 13.73 11.30 -1.98
N GLY A 147 14.27 10.15 -2.37
CA GLY A 147 14.25 8.95 -1.55
C GLY A 147 15.35 9.00 -0.51
N TRP A 148 15.03 8.73 0.75
CA TRP A 148 16.01 8.44 1.78
C TRP A 148 16.13 6.92 1.92
N PHE A 149 17.35 6.42 2.12
CA PHE A 149 17.57 5.01 2.44
C PHE A 149 17.46 4.87 3.96
N ASN A 150 16.63 3.92 4.41
CA ASN A 150 16.64 3.41 5.78
C ASN A 150 17.39 2.07 5.75
N VAL A 151 18.51 1.94 6.44
CA VAL A 151 19.14 0.65 6.72
C VAL A 151 18.35 0.03 7.86
N CYS A 152 17.90 -1.20 7.67
CA CYS A 152 17.08 -1.87 8.67
C CYS A 152 17.90 -2.21 9.91
N THR A 153 17.30 -2.15 11.09
CA THR A 153 17.84 -2.78 12.30
C THR A 153 18.10 -4.29 12.09
N GLU A 154 19.22 -4.79 12.58
CA GLU A 154 19.65 -6.21 12.49
C GLU A 154 19.78 -6.85 13.88
N LEU A 155 19.33 -8.10 14.02
CA LEU A 155 19.62 -8.91 15.21
C LEU A 155 21.08 -9.37 15.19
N THR A 156 21.86 -8.92 16.16
CA THR A 156 23.26 -9.35 16.29
C THR A 156 23.40 -10.60 17.14
N TRP A 157 22.56 -10.77 18.17
CA TRP A 157 22.50 -12.01 18.95
C TRP A 157 21.16 -12.23 19.68
N ALA A 158 20.85 -13.50 19.95
CA ALA A 158 19.76 -13.92 20.83
C ALA A 158 20.16 -15.15 21.67
N ILE A 159 19.72 -15.18 22.93
CA ILE A 159 19.89 -16.28 23.88
C ILE A 159 18.51 -16.76 24.30
N VAL A 160 18.32 -18.08 24.24
CA VAL A 160 17.14 -18.77 24.78
C VAL A 160 17.65 -19.95 25.60
N ALA A 161 17.48 -19.89 26.92
CA ALA A 161 18.00 -20.93 27.80
C ALA A 161 17.16 -21.13 29.08
N PRO A 162 16.90 -22.38 29.49
CA PRO A 162 17.20 -23.63 28.77
C PRO A 162 16.26 -23.84 27.55
N LEU A 163 16.63 -24.71 26.60
CA LEU A 163 15.77 -25.08 25.46
C LEU A 163 14.66 -26.09 25.82
N GLN A 164 14.70 -26.63 27.04
CA GLN A 164 13.68 -27.52 27.57
C GLN A 164 13.49 -27.24 29.06
N THR A 165 12.24 -27.19 29.52
CA THR A 165 11.92 -27.03 30.95
C THR A 165 10.56 -27.63 31.29
N SER A 166 10.27 -27.87 32.57
CA SER A 166 8.95 -28.37 32.99
C SER A 166 7.91 -27.24 33.01
N ILE A 167 6.63 -27.56 32.86
CA ILE A 167 5.52 -26.60 33.03
C ILE A 167 5.69 -25.77 34.32
N GLY A 168 5.42 -24.48 34.23
CA GLY A 168 5.52 -23.50 35.32
C GLY A 168 6.93 -22.98 35.59
N ASN A 169 7.95 -23.52 34.92
CA ASN A 169 9.32 -23.02 35.03
C ASN A 169 9.65 -22.01 33.92
N ALA A 170 10.65 -21.20 34.22
CA ALA A 170 11.11 -20.10 33.38
C ALA A 170 12.19 -20.53 32.39
N ILE A 171 12.13 -19.95 31.19
CA ILE A 171 13.20 -19.86 30.21
C ILE A 171 13.57 -18.37 30.11
N ILE A 172 14.86 -18.07 30.22
CA ILE A 172 15.37 -16.72 30.02
C ILE A 172 15.54 -16.51 28.52
N VAL A 173 14.99 -15.42 28.01
CA VAL A 173 15.15 -15.00 26.62
C VAL A 173 15.72 -13.59 26.58
N SER A 174 16.72 -13.38 25.74
CA SER A 174 17.38 -12.08 25.59
C SER A 174 17.91 -11.92 24.18
N SER A 175 17.86 -10.72 23.65
CA SER A 175 18.42 -10.36 22.36
C SER A 175 19.16 -9.03 22.44
N VAL A 176 20.00 -8.79 21.43
CA VAL A 176 20.50 -7.46 21.10
C VAL A 176 20.37 -7.30 19.60
N ALA A 177 19.98 -6.09 19.24
CA ALA A 177 19.95 -5.62 17.88
C ALA A 177 20.76 -4.32 17.77
N GLU A 178 21.23 -4.05 16.58
CA GLU A 178 21.95 -2.82 16.23
C GLU A 178 21.25 -2.14 15.06
N ASP A 179 21.26 -0.82 15.08
CA ASP A 179 20.73 0.04 14.05
C ASP A 179 21.85 1.02 13.66
N ASP A 180 22.25 1.03 12.39
CA ASP A 180 23.42 1.77 11.92
C ASP A 180 23.18 3.29 11.94
N GLU A 181 21.92 3.71 11.87
CA GLU A 181 21.45 5.09 11.95
C GLU A 181 21.30 5.58 13.39
N GLY A 182 21.23 4.66 14.35
CA GLY A 182 21.05 4.95 15.77
C GLY A 182 19.62 5.35 16.14
N HIS A 183 18.63 4.88 15.38
CA HIS A 183 17.21 4.98 15.73
C HIS A 183 16.86 4.10 16.95
N ASP A 184 15.70 4.37 17.56
CA ASP A 184 15.19 3.57 18.66
C ASP A 184 14.70 2.21 18.13
N ILE A 185 15.19 1.12 18.73
CA ILE A 185 14.84 -0.24 18.33
C ILE A 185 13.63 -0.73 19.13
N GLU A 186 12.58 -1.16 18.42
CA GLU A 186 11.43 -1.87 18.98
C GLU A 186 11.70 -3.38 19.01
N TYR A 187 11.41 -4.03 20.15
CA TYR A 187 11.54 -5.47 20.34
C TYR A 187 10.15 -6.09 20.48
N SER A 188 9.93 -7.25 19.86
CA SER A 188 8.67 -8.00 19.96
C SER A 188 8.90 -9.49 20.07
N TRP A 189 8.60 -10.05 21.24
CA TRP A 189 8.65 -11.48 21.50
C TRP A 189 7.26 -12.11 21.38
N THR A 190 7.16 -13.26 20.70
CA THR A 190 5.93 -14.04 20.57
C THR A 190 6.17 -15.53 20.85
N ALA A 191 5.17 -16.18 21.45
CA ALA A 191 5.15 -17.63 21.73
C ALA A 191 3.68 -18.12 21.77
N LEU A 192 3.43 -19.41 21.53
CA LEU A 192 2.07 -19.95 21.39
C LEU A 192 1.57 -20.73 22.61
N ASN A 193 2.45 -21.46 23.29
CA ASN A 193 2.12 -22.44 24.34
C ASN A 193 2.57 -21.99 25.75
N GLY A 194 3.09 -20.78 25.89
CA GLY A 194 3.45 -20.17 27.16
C GLY A 194 3.27 -18.66 27.17
N SER A 195 3.73 -18.01 28.23
CA SER A 195 3.58 -16.57 28.44
C SER A 195 4.93 -15.87 28.61
N LEU A 196 5.01 -14.63 28.10
CA LEU A 196 6.16 -13.75 28.23
C LEU A 196 5.83 -12.66 29.25
N LEU A 197 6.75 -12.40 30.19
CA LEU A 197 6.54 -11.43 31.26
C LEU A 197 6.45 -9.99 30.71
N ASP A 198 7.37 -9.64 29.82
CA ASP A 198 7.41 -8.38 29.08
C ASP A 198 7.84 -8.68 27.64
N PRO A 199 6.90 -8.82 26.69
CA PRO A 199 7.21 -9.17 25.31
C PRO A 199 7.89 -8.04 24.54
N SER A 200 7.99 -6.82 25.11
CA SER A 200 8.60 -5.65 24.46
C SER A 200 10.01 -5.33 24.95
N ALA A 201 10.55 -6.09 25.90
CA ALA A 201 11.89 -5.88 26.42
C ALA A 201 12.96 -6.67 25.63
N ALA A 202 14.16 -6.09 25.50
CA ALA A 202 15.33 -6.79 24.95
C ALA A 202 15.70 -8.06 25.73
N ALA A 203 15.34 -8.13 27.02
CA ALA A 203 15.48 -9.33 27.85
C ALA A 203 14.22 -9.55 28.69
N THR A 204 13.69 -10.77 28.66
CA THR A 204 12.45 -11.13 29.34
C THR A 204 12.43 -12.61 29.77
N ILE A 205 11.33 -13.03 30.38
CA ILE A 205 11.14 -14.40 30.87
C ILE A 205 9.95 -15.02 30.15
N TYR A 206 10.18 -16.19 29.55
CA TYR A 206 9.14 -17.06 29.03
C TYR A 206 8.79 -18.15 30.06
N THR A 207 7.52 -18.40 30.31
CA THR A 207 7.04 -19.45 31.22
C THR A 207 6.26 -20.51 30.42
N CYS A 208 6.68 -21.78 30.53
CA CYS A 208 5.97 -22.90 29.92
C CYS A 208 4.61 -23.10 30.60
N GLU A 209 3.50 -23.08 29.85
CA GLU A 209 2.16 -23.31 30.41
C GLU A 209 1.54 -24.64 29.95
N LYS A 210 1.97 -25.16 28.79
CA LYS A 210 1.46 -26.38 28.20
C LYS A 210 2.58 -27.28 27.71
N THR A 211 2.43 -28.59 27.86
CA THR A 211 3.38 -29.56 27.32
C THR A 211 3.41 -29.59 25.81
N GLY A 212 4.60 -29.82 25.25
CA GLY A 212 4.86 -29.94 23.84
C GLY A 212 5.95 -28.99 23.39
N SER A 213 6.25 -29.03 22.10
CA SER A 213 7.15 -28.04 21.48
C SER A 213 6.43 -26.70 21.35
N ASP A 214 7.12 -25.63 21.71
CA ASP A 214 6.74 -24.26 21.39
C ASP A 214 7.84 -23.60 20.55
N THR A 215 7.52 -22.50 19.88
CA THR A 215 8.47 -21.69 19.11
C THR A 215 8.42 -20.27 19.61
N ILE A 216 9.53 -19.83 20.21
CA ILE A 216 9.70 -18.44 20.65
C ILE A 216 10.30 -17.67 19.48
N THR A 217 9.64 -16.58 19.07
CA THR A 217 10.13 -15.70 17.98
C THR A 217 10.42 -14.31 18.53
N ILE A 218 11.61 -13.80 18.25
CA ILE A 218 11.97 -12.38 18.43
C ILE A 218 11.92 -11.70 17.07
N SER A 219 11.31 -10.52 17.04
CA SER A 219 11.38 -9.58 15.93
C SER A 219 11.89 -8.23 16.44
N VAL A 220 12.68 -7.53 15.62
CA VAL A 220 13.14 -6.17 15.87
C VAL A 220 12.89 -5.28 14.66
N SER A 221 12.67 -3.99 14.90
CA SER A 221 12.44 -2.97 13.90
C SER A 221 12.73 -1.58 14.47
N ASP A 222 13.23 -0.67 13.64
CA ASP A 222 13.39 0.76 13.90
C ASP A 222 12.23 1.62 13.36
N ASP A 223 11.30 1.00 12.63
CA ASP A 223 10.27 1.69 11.84
C ASP A 223 8.83 1.21 12.16
N GLY A 224 8.62 0.57 13.31
CA GLY A 224 7.30 0.06 13.70
C GLY A 224 6.84 -1.13 12.86
N SER A 225 7.77 -1.88 12.28
CA SER A 225 7.58 -3.06 11.42
C SER A 225 6.91 -2.80 10.07
N ASP A 226 6.87 -1.54 9.63
CA ASP A 226 6.20 -1.14 8.40
C ASP A 226 6.98 -1.54 7.14
N TYR A 227 8.31 -1.41 7.17
CA TYR A 227 9.16 -1.68 6.00
C TYR A 227 10.30 -2.67 6.30
N CYS A 228 10.82 -2.68 7.52
CA CYS A 228 11.99 -3.48 7.92
C CYS A 228 11.71 -4.26 9.21
N VAL A 229 11.82 -5.60 9.14
CA VAL A 229 11.80 -6.48 10.31
C VAL A 229 12.84 -7.57 10.16
N ASP A 230 13.75 -7.68 11.13
CA ASP A 230 14.58 -8.88 11.30
C ASP A 230 14.01 -9.75 12.41
N SER A 231 14.02 -11.07 12.21
CA SER A 231 13.38 -11.99 13.15
C SER A 231 14.01 -13.37 13.20
N TRP A 232 14.19 -13.90 14.41
CA TRP A 232 14.69 -15.25 14.66
C TRP A 232 13.70 -16.06 15.48
N SER A 233 13.56 -17.35 15.15
CA SER A 233 12.70 -18.30 15.86
C SER A 233 13.53 -19.42 16.48
N VAL A 234 13.27 -19.71 17.76
CA VAL A 234 13.95 -20.77 18.52
C VAL A 234 12.90 -21.75 19.07
N PRO A 235 12.98 -23.05 18.71
CA PRO A 235 12.11 -24.05 19.29
C PRO A 235 12.52 -24.35 20.74
N VAL A 236 11.54 -24.49 21.61
CA VAL A 236 11.69 -24.94 23.00
C VAL A 236 10.76 -26.11 23.28
N GLU A 237 11.07 -26.93 24.28
CA GLU A 237 10.26 -28.07 24.68
C GLU A 237 9.77 -27.93 26.13
N CYS A 238 8.46 -27.87 26.30
CA CYS A 238 7.82 -27.88 27.61
C CYS A 238 7.42 -29.31 27.97
N VAL A 239 7.94 -29.85 29.07
CA VAL A 239 7.66 -31.22 29.52
C VAL A 239 6.82 -31.25 30.80
N GLU A 240 6.17 -32.37 31.07
CA GLU A 240 5.57 -32.62 32.39
C GLU A 240 6.66 -32.69 33.46
N ASP A 241 6.35 -32.25 34.68
CA ASP A 241 7.26 -32.32 35.82
C ASP A 241 7.35 -33.74 36.40
N ASN A 242 7.88 -34.68 35.63
CA ASN A 242 8.10 -36.05 36.04
C ASN A 242 9.59 -36.27 36.33
N GLY A 243 10.00 -35.96 37.56
CA GLY A 243 11.34 -36.25 38.04
C GLY A 243 11.61 -37.75 37.99
N THR A 244 12.56 -38.17 37.15
CA THR A 244 13.15 -39.52 37.22
C THR A 244 14.55 -39.39 37.80
N GLY A 245 14.80 -40.12 38.89
CA GLY A 245 16.09 -40.17 39.56
C GLY A 245 17.00 -41.11 38.80
N GLY A 246 18.23 -40.69 38.53
CA GLY A 246 19.27 -41.59 38.03
C GLY A 246 19.55 -42.74 39.01
N THR A 247 20.35 -43.73 38.60
CA THR A 247 20.79 -44.83 39.48
C THR A 247 21.42 -44.29 40.78
N GLY A 248 20.83 -44.62 41.93
CA GLY A 248 21.21 -44.11 43.26
C GLY A 248 20.69 -42.71 43.61
N GLY A 249 20.12 -41.97 42.65
CA GLY A 249 19.56 -40.63 42.84
C GLY A 249 18.09 -40.67 43.24
N GLY A 250 17.71 -39.88 44.24
CA GLY A 250 16.31 -39.62 44.53
C GLY A 250 15.67 -38.69 43.49
N ALA A 251 14.34 -38.68 43.42
CA ALA A 251 13.58 -37.76 42.59
C ALA A 251 12.44 -37.15 43.40
N THR A 252 12.28 -35.83 43.28
CA THR A 252 11.17 -35.06 43.84
C THR A 252 10.37 -34.51 42.66
N GLY A 253 9.08 -34.85 42.56
CA GLY A 253 8.15 -34.15 41.66
C GLY A 253 7.72 -32.83 42.29
N GLY A 254 7.57 -31.78 41.49
CA GLY A 254 6.95 -30.52 41.91
C GLY A 254 5.42 -30.64 42.02
N SER A 255 4.73 -29.51 42.11
CA SER A 255 3.27 -29.47 42.26
C SER A 255 2.56 -30.21 41.11
N GLY A 256 1.84 -31.29 41.41
CA GLY A 256 1.22 -32.20 40.43
C GLY A 256 2.15 -33.27 39.84
N GLY A 257 3.47 -33.10 39.99
CA GLY A 257 4.50 -33.98 39.43
C GLY A 257 4.75 -35.25 40.23
N SER A 258 4.97 -36.37 39.53
CA SER A 258 5.36 -37.64 40.16
C SER A 258 6.88 -37.77 40.27
N GLY A 259 7.36 -38.30 41.40
CA GLY A 259 8.79 -38.56 41.63
C GLY A 259 9.10 -40.06 41.54
N THR A 260 10.03 -40.44 40.67
CA THR A 260 10.45 -41.84 40.46
C THR A 260 11.92 -42.00 40.84
N GLY A 261 12.23 -42.62 41.98
CA GLY A 261 13.61 -42.88 42.39
C GLY A 261 14.28 -43.94 41.53
N GLY A 262 15.58 -43.78 41.21
CA GLY A 262 16.38 -44.82 40.57
C GLY A 262 16.73 -45.95 41.53
N ALA A 263 17.44 -46.99 41.10
CA ALA A 263 17.87 -48.10 41.98
C ALA A 263 18.63 -47.57 43.21
N GLY A 264 18.12 -47.81 44.43
CA GLY A 264 18.62 -47.30 45.70
C GLY A 264 18.17 -45.87 46.07
N GLY A 265 17.50 -45.15 45.17
CA GLY A 265 17.04 -43.77 45.35
C GLY A 265 15.57 -43.66 45.78
N ASN A 266 15.25 -42.63 46.56
CA ASN A 266 13.88 -42.37 47.01
C ASN A 266 13.07 -41.58 45.97
N GLY A 267 11.80 -41.92 45.77
CA GLY A 267 10.87 -41.11 44.97
C GLY A 267 9.89 -40.35 45.85
N THR A 268 9.77 -39.03 45.67
CA THR A 268 8.84 -38.17 46.39
C THR A 268 7.93 -37.45 45.39
N GLY A 269 6.62 -37.64 45.47
CA GLY A 269 5.66 -36.87 44.67
C GLY A 269 5.39 -35.49 45.28
N GLY A 270 5.08 -34.49 44.45
CA GLY A 270 4.59 -33.20 44.94
C GLY A 270 3.09 -33.23 45.24
N VAL A 271 2.47 -32.09 45.57
CA VAL A 271 1.02 -32.02 45.88
C VAL A 271 0.21 -32.61 44.71
N GLY A 272 -0.57 -33.67 44.95
CA GLY A 272 -1.31 -34.43 43.94
C GLY A 272 -0.51 -35.47 43.13
N GLY A 273 0.81 -35.51 43.30
CA GLY A 273 1.72 -36.39 42.56
C GLY A 273 2.12 -37.66 43.33
N ASN A 274 2.40 -38.74 42.59
CA ASN A 274 2.79 -40.03 43.17
C ASN A 274 4.30 -40.09 43.43
N GLY A 275 4.69 -40.73 44.54
CA GLY A 275 6.08 -41.10 44.81
C GLY A 275 6.29 -42.58 44.51
N THR A 276 7.31 -42.93 43.75
CA THR A 276 7.69 -44.32 43.44
C THR A 276 9.18 -44.54 43.73
N GLY A 277 9.51 -45.49 44.60
CA GLY A 277 10.89 -45.79 44.98
C GLY A 277 11.53 -46.80 44.03
N GLY A 278 12.84 -46.68 43.77
CA GLY A 278 13.57 -47.71 43.04
C GLY A 278 13.90 -48.92 43.92
N THR A 279 14.52 -49.96 43.36
CA THR A 279 14.94 -51.15 44.12
C THR A 279 15.84 -50.77 45.31
N GLY A 280 15.42 -51.01 46.54
CA GLY A 280 16.09 -50.59 47.79
C GLY A 280 15.82 -49.15 48.25
N GLY A 281 15.08 -48.36 47.46
CA GLY A 281 14.71 -46.97 47.76
C GLY A 281 13.27 -46.83 48.25
N GLY A 282 13.04 -45.86 49.14
CA GLY A 282 11.72 -45.54 49.68
C GLY A 282 10.87 -44.66 48.76
N ALA A 283 9.59 -44.53 49.07
CA ALA A 283 8.67 -43.66 48.34
C ALA A 283 7.84 -42.79 49.27
N THR A 284 7.55 -41.55 48.89
CA THR A 284 6.63 -40.66 49.62
C THR A 284 5.69 -39.98 48.66
N GLY A 285 4.39 -40.26 48.75
CA GLY A 285 3.38 -39.51 47.98
C GLY A 285 3.21 -38.09 48.52
N GLY A 286 2.91 -37.11 47.67
CA GLY A 286 2.51 -35.79 48.14
C GLY A 286 1.05 -35.77 48.61
N VAL A 287 0.55 -34.62 49.10
CA VAL A 287 -0.85 -34.49 49.55
C VAL A 287 -1.82 -34.93 48.44
N GLY A 288 -2.65 -35.95 48.68
CA GLY A 288 -3.55 -36.57 47.69
C GLY A 288 -2.90 -37.56 46.71
N GLY A 289 -1.58 -37.78 46.78
CA GLY A 289 -0.82 -38.69 45.93
C GLY A 289 -0.41 -39.99 46.62
N ASN A 290 -0.22 -41.05 45.83
CA ASN A 290 0.12 -42.39 46.32
C ASN A 290 1.63 -42.55 46.53
N GLY A 291 2.01 -43.36 47.52
CA GLY A 291 3.39 -43.80 47.73
C GLY A 291 3.57 -45.29 47.42
N THR A 292 4.44 -45.63 46.46
CA THR A 292 4.76 -47.02 46.09
C THR A 292 6.24 -47.32 46.30
N GLY A 293 6.57 -48.08 47.34
CA GLY A 293 7.96 -48.47 47.63
C GLY A 293 8.53 -49.45 46.59
N GLY A 294 9.82 -49.36 46.28
CA GLY A 294 10.51 -50.35 45.46
C GLY A 294 10.82 -51.64 46.23
N THR A 295 11.31 -52.69 45.57
CA THR A 295 11.68 -53.95 46.25
C THR A 295 12.69 -53.69 47.38
N GLY A 296 12.35 -54.08 48.62
CA GLY A 296 13.14 -53.78 49.83
C GLY A 296 13.02 -52.36 50.40
N GLY A 297 12.20 -51.48 49.80
CA GLY A 297 11.98 -50.09 50.23
C GLY A 297 10.60 -49.86 50.88
N ASN A 298 10.52 -48.89 51.78
CA ASN A 298 9.26 -48.50 52.43
C ASN A 298 8.46 -47.50 51.60
N GLY A 299 7.13 -47.64 51.62
CA GLY A 299 6.20 -46.67 51.02
C GLY A 299 5.51 -45.83 52.10
N THR A 300 5.49 -44.51 51.91
CA THR A 300 4.76 -43.55 52.74
C THR A 300 3.70 -42.86 51.88
N GLY A 301 2.43 -42.95 52.26
CA GLY A 301 1.35 -42.26 51.54
C GLY A 301 1.31 -40.79 51.94
N GLY A 302 0.86 -39.92 51.05
CA GLY A 302 0.51 -38.55 51.44
C GLY A 302 -0.85 -38.50 52.15
N THR A 303 -1.18 -37.36 52.74
CA THR A 303 -2.51 -37.14 53.33
C THR A 303 -3.60 -37.31 52.27
N GLY A 304 -4.47 -38.32 52.45
CA GLY A 304 -5.54 -38.67 51.51
C GLY A 304 -5.12 -39.54 50.31
N GLY A 305 -3.86 -39.99 50.25
CA GLY A 305 -3.36 -40.91 49.22
C GLY A 305 -3.15 -42.33 49.75
N GLY A 306 -3.20 -43.31 48.85
CA GLY A 306 -2.96 -44.72 49.14
C GLY A 306 -1.48 -45.09 49.27
N VAL A 307 -1.22 -46.26 49.87
CA VAL A 307 0.14 -46.76 50.10
C VAL A 307 0.29 -48.18 49.59
N THR A 308 1.41 -48.46 48.93
CA THR A 308 1.81 -49.82 48.59
C THR A 308 3.27 -50.02 48.98
N GLY A 309 3.53 -50.90 49.94
CA GLY A 309 4.89 -51.30 50.28
C GLY A 309 5.51 -52.12 49.14
N GLY A 310 6.82 -52.02 48.95
CA GLY A 310 7.52 -52.90 48.01
C GLY A 310 7.66 -54.32 48.54
N VAL A 311 8.03 -55.26 47.68
CA VAL A 311 8.31 -56.66 48.09
C VAL A 311 9.44 -56.65 49.14
N GLY A 312 9.13 -57.07 50.37
CA GLY A 312 10.06 -57.05 51.52
C GLY A 312 10.18 -55.72 52.28
N GLY A 313 9.38 -54.70 51.93
CA GLY A 313 9.30 -53.41 52.63
C GLY A 313 7.96 -53.22 53.37
N ASN A 314 7.87 -52.19 54.21
CA ASN A 314 6.66 -51.86 54.98
C ASN A 314 5.94 -50.63 54.40
N GLY A 315 4.61 -50.62 54.49
CA GLY A 315 3.79 -49.47 54.10
C GLY A 315 3.30 -48.70 55.33
N THR A 316 3.46 -47.38 55.36
CA THR A 316 2.92 -46.52 56.43
C THR A 316 2.03 -45.44 55.84
N GLY A 317 0.73 -45.50 56.13
CA GLY A 317 -0.23 -44.46 55.76
C GLY A 317 -0.26 -43.35 56.81
N THR A 318 -0.28 -42.09 56.38
CA THR A 318 -0.62 -40.97 57.24
C THR A 318 -2.13 -40.81 57.24
N GLY A 319 -2.79 -41.15 58.36
CA GLY A 319 -4.25 -41.25 58.47
C GLY A 319 -5.01 -40.06 57.88
N GLY A 320 -5.52 -40.25 56.67
CA GLY A 320 -6.75 -39.64 56.18
C GLY A 320 -7.86 -40.67 56.35
N THR A 321 -9.09 -40.23 56.61
CA THR A 321 -10.22 -41.12 56.88
C THR A 321 -10.55 -41.99 55.67
N ASP A 322 -10.00 -43.20 55.64
CA ASP A 322 -10.30 -44.21 54.63
C ASP A 322 -11.75 -44.67 54.78
N GLY A 323 -12.59 -44.22 53.84
CA GLY A 323 -13.82 -44.90 53.52
C GLY A 323 -13.49 -46.17 52.74
N ASN A 324 -13.53 -47.31 53.45
CA ASN A 324 -13.66 -48.69 52.97
C ASN A 324 -12.36 -49.53 52.84
N PRO A 325 -12.20 -50.62 53.63
CA PRO A 325 -11.14 -51.60 53.43
C PRO A 325 -11.63 -52.73 52.52
N GLU A 326 -10.87 -53.16 51.51
CA GLU A 326 -10.75 -54.58 51.08
C GLU A 326 -9.66 -54.71 50.01
N CYS A 327 -8.51 -55.32 50.36
CA CYS A 327 -8.00 -56.54 49.72
C CYS A 327 -6.63 -56.89 50.33
N ILE A 328 -6.63 -57.75 51.35
CA ILE A 328 -5.44 -58.47 51.79
C ILE A 328 -5.39 -59.75 50.95
N VAL A 329 -4.44 -59.83 50.01
CA VAL A 329 -4.10 -61.10 49.36
C VAL A 329 -3.10 -61.83 50.24
N SER A 330 -3.59 -62.82 50.99
CA SER A 330 -2.75 -63.85 51.62
C SER A 330 -2.09 -64.70 50.53
N LEU A 331 -0.76 -64.80 50.56
CA LEU A 331 -0.02 -65.79 49.76
C LEU A 331 0.67 -66.77 50.70
N THR A 332 0.09 -67.97 50.79
CA THR A 332 0.68 -69.13 51.45
C THR A 332 1.78 -69.69 50.55
N VAL A 333 2.98 -69.86 51.10
CA VAL A 333 4.09 -70.56 50.44
C VAL A 333 4.08 -72.02 50.91
N ASN A 334 4.07 -72.98 49.97
CA ASN A 334 4.39 -74.39 50.24
C ASN A 334 5.91 -74.58 50.29
#